data_AF-A0A7J8UB08-F1
#
_entry.id   AF-A0A7J8UB08-F1
#
_cell.length_a   1.000
_cell.length_b   1.000
_cell.length_c   1.000
_cell.angle_alpha   90.00
_cell.angle_beta   90.00
_cell.angle_gamma   90.00
#
_symmetry.space_group_name_H-M   'P 1'
#
loop_
_entity.id
_entity.type
_entity.pdbx_description
1 polymer ?
#
loop_
_entity_poly.entity_id
_entity_poly.type
_entity_poly.pdbx_seq_one_letter_code
_entity_poly.pdbx_strand_id
1 'polypeptide(L)'
;MSSAPWYLNAERPSLKHQRKWKSDPNYTKSWYDRGAKIFQAEKYRKGACENCGAMTHDAKSCMERPRKKGAKWTNMHIAPDEKIETFELDYDGKRDRWNGYDASTYARVIERYEARDEARRKYLKEQQLKKVDESKQMDFAKVEKRVRTTGGGSTGTVR
;
A
#
# COMPACT_ATOMS: atom_id res chain seq x y z
N MET A 1 -25.29 27.66 -30.50
CA MET A 1 -26.49 27.83 -31.33
C MET A 1 -27.69 28.13 -30.43
N SER A 2 -28.33 29.29 -30.57
CA SER A 2 -29.40 29.77 -29.68
C SER A 2 -30.82 29.37 -30.13
N SER A 3 -31.02 29.06 -31.41
CA SER A 3 -32.31 28.55 -31.90
C SER A 3 -32.54 27.12 -31.43
N ALA A 4 -33.73 26.85 -30.88
CA ALA A 4 -34.13 25.52 -30.45
C ALA A 4 -34.73 24.76 -31.65
N PRO A 5 -34.32 23.49 -31.89
CA PRO A 5 -34.91 22.66 -32.94
C PRO A 5 -36.43 22.52 -32.81
N TRP A 6 -37.13 22.45 -33.95
CA TRP A 6 -38.59 22.43 -34.03
C TRP A 6 -39.25 21.32 -33.20
N TYR A 7 -38.59 20.17 -33.05
CA TYR A 7 -39.09 19.02 -32.29
C TYR A 7 -39.02 19.19 -30.76
N LEU A 8 -38.42 20.28 -30.26
CA LEU A 8 -38.34 20.58 -28.82
C LEU A 8 -39.44 21.51 -28.32
N ASN A 9 -40.39 21.92 -29.19
CA ASN A 9 -41.59 22.72 -28.86
C ASN A 9 -41.31 23.86 -27.85
N ALA A 10 -40.22 24.61 -28.06
CA ALA A 10 -39.84 25.69 -27.17
C ALA A 10 -40.63 26.97 -27.50
N GLU A 11 -41.66 27.28 -26.71
CA GLU A 11 -42.49 28.49 -26.87
C GLU A 11 -41.73 29.81 -26.63
N ARG A 12 -40.59 29.74 -25.92
CA ARG A 12 -39.76 30.90 -25.57
C ARG A 12 -38.29 30.64 -25.91
N PRO A 13 -37.52 31.67 -26.30
CA PRO A 13 -36.08 31.55 -26.48
C PRO A 13 -35.42 30.98 -25.22
N SER A 14 -34.87 29.77 -25.29
CA SER A 14 -34.21 29.14 -24.15
C SER A 14 -33.03 28.28 -24.61
N LEU A 15 -32.03 28.11 -23.74
CA LEU A 15 -30.87 27.26 -23.98
C LEU A 15 -31.03 25.83 -23.40
N LYS A 16 -32.26 25.41 -23.07
CA LYS A 16 -32.49 24.08 -22.47
C LYS A 16 -32.00 22.94 -23.35
N HIS A 17 -32.10 23.09 -24.68
CA HIS A 17 -31.64 22.10 -25.67
C HIS A 17 -30.12 21.93 -25.70
N GLN A 18 -29.37 22.93 -25.21
CA GLN A 18 -27.93 22.86 -25.09
C GLN A 18 -27.49 22.20 -23.78
N ARG A 19 -28.39 22.09 -22.79
CA ARG A 19 -28.08 21.41 -21.54
C ARG A 19 -28.14 19.91 -21.75
N LYS A 20 -27.22 19.20 -21.10
CA LYS A 20 -27.18 17.74 -21.13
C LYS A 20 -28.48 17.19 -20.51
N TRP A 21 -29.29 16.54 -21.34
CA TRP A 21 -30.61 16.04 -20.97
C TRP A 21 -30.57 14.74 -20.16
N LYS A 22 -29.49 13.96 -20.28
CA LYS A 22 -29.20 12.79 -19.43
C LYS A 22 -28.16 13.17 -18.37
N SER A 23 -28.50 12.99 -17.10
CA SER A 23 -27.50 12.98 -16.04
C SER A 23 -26.50 11.85 -16.32
N ASP A 24 -25.24 12.05 -15.94
CA ASP A 24 -24.31 10.92 -15.92
C ASP A 24 -24.86 9.82 -14.99
N PRO A 25 -24.71 8.54 -15.34
CA PRO A 25 -25.02 7.46 -14.43
C PRO A 25 -24.27 7.68 -13.11
N ASN A 26 -24.93 7.39 -11.99
CA ASN A 26 -24.28 7.49 -10.69
C ASN A 26 -23.34 6.29 -10.51
N TYR A 27 -22.13 6.39 -11.06
CA TYR A 27 -21.12 5.36 -10.97
C TYR A 27 -20.68 5.17 -9.52
N THR A 28 -20.65 3.93 -9.06
CA THR A 28 -20.23 3.61 -7.71
C THR A 28 -18.73 3.84 -7.57
N LYS A 29 -18.26 4.48 -6.50
CA LYS A 29 -16.82 4.58 -6.20
C LYS A 29 -16.27 3.36 -5.44
N SER A 30 -17.15 2.47 -5.02
CA SER A 30 -16.80 1.25 -4.29
C SER A 30 -16.10 0.25 -5.21
N TRP A 31 -15.19 -0.53 -4.64
CA TRP A 31 -14.53 -1.66 -5.30
C TRP A 31 -14.93 -2.97 -4.64
N TYR A 32 -14.71 -4.10 -5.33
CA TYR A 32 -15.01 -5.44 -4.83
C TYR A 32 -14.31 -5.76 -3.51
N ASP A 33 -15.06 -6.29 -2.55
CA ASP A 33 -14.54 -6.81 -1.29
C ASP A 33 -13.78 -8.14 -1.51
N ARG A 34 -12.50 -8.05 -1.88
CA ARG A 34 -11.69 -9.23 -2.19
C ARG A 34 -11.50 -10.11 -0.95
N GLY A 35 -11.88 -11.38 -1.06
CA GLY A 35 -11.72 -12.36 0.02
C GLY A 35 -12.75 -12.23 1.14
N ALA A 36 -13.77 -11.39 1.00
CA ALA A 36 -14.86 -11.34 1.94
C ALA A 36 -15.69 -12.64 1.89
N LYS A 37 -15.85 -13.22 3.08
CA LYS A 37 -16.58 -14.46 3.31
C LYS A 37 -17.87 -14.10 4.02
N ILE A 38 -18.98 -14.69 3.57
CA ILE A 38 -20.31 -14.41 4.12
C ILE A 38 -20.76 -15.48 5.11
N PHE A 39 -21.07 -16.68 4.62
CA PHE A 39 -21.65 -17.75 5.42
C PHE A 39 -20.86 -19.04 5.20
N GLN A 40 -20.55 -19.75 6.29
CA GLN A 40 -19.93 -21.07 6.22
C GLN A 40 -20.94 -22.12 6.66
N ALA A 41 -21.26 -23.04 5.76
CA ALA A 41 -22.12 -24.17 6.08
C ALA A 41 -21.33 -25.27 6.80
N GLU A 42 -21.96 -25.93 7.76
CA GLU A 42 -21.37 -27.11 8.43
C GLU A 42 -21.51 -28.40 7.60
N LYS A 43 -22.54 -28.45 6.74
CA LYS A 43 -22.87 -29.60 5.90
C LYS A 43 -22.99 -29.17 4.45
N TYR A 44 -22.75 -30.11 3.55
CA TYR A 44 -22.91 -29.89 2.12
C TYR A 44 -24.36 -29.56 1.77
N ARG A 45 -24.54 -28.51 0.96
CA ARG A 45 -25.84 -28.08 0.42
C ARG A 45 -25.98 -28.52 -1.03
N LYS A 46 -27.20 -28.87 -1.43
CA LYS A 46 -27.49 -29.22 -2.84
C LYS A 46 -27.23 -27.99 -3.72
N GLY A 47 -26.49 -28.18 -4.81
CA GLY A 47 -26.08 -27.09 -5.70
C GLY A 47 -24.74 -26.44 -5.33
N ALA A 48 -24.12 -26.83 -4.20
CA ALA A 48 -22.79 -26.36 -3.85
C ALA A 48 -21.72 -27.00 -4.73
N CYS A 49 -20.56 -26.36 -4.79
CA CYS A 49 -19.35 -26.89 -5.37
C CYS A 49 -19.04 -28.28 -4.80
N GLU A 50 -18.94 -29.30 -5.67
CA GLU A 50 -18.71 -30.68 -5.22
C GLU A 50 -17.35 -30.87 -4.53
N ASN A 51 -16.37 -30.01 -4.85
CA ASN A 51 -15.03 -30.05 -4.30
C ASN A 51 -14.95 -29.42 -2.90
N CYS A 52 -15.27 -28.14 -2.77
CA CYS A 52 -15.08 -27.36 -1.55
C CYS A 52 -16.36 -27.14 -0.73
N GLY A 53 -17.55 -27.25 -1.32
CA GLY A 53 -18.83 -27.06 -0.64
C GLY A 53 -19.35 -25.62 -0.55
N ALA A 54 -18.69 -24.64 -1.18
CA ALA A 54 -19.22 -23.29 -1.33
C ALA A 54 -20.32 -23.24 -2.40
N MET A 55 -21.31 -22.36 -2.25
CA MET A 55 -22.43 -22.19 -3.20
C MET A 55 -22.15 -21.17 -4.30
N THR A 56 -21.03 -20.45 -4.25
CA THR A 56 -20.76 -19.31 -5.14
C THR A 56 -20.21 -19.69 -6.50
N HIS A 57 -19.73 -20.91 -6.67
CA HIS A 57 -19.06 -21.36 -7.88
C HIS A 57 -19.21 -22.87 -8.10
N ASP A 58 -18.90 -23.33 -9.32
CA ASP A 58 -18.92 -24.74 -9.68
C ASP A 58 -17.60 -25.45 -9.37
N ALA A 59 -17.60 -26.79 -9.35
CA ALA A 59 -16.40 -27.60 -9.12
C ALA A 59 -15.24 -27.31 -10.10
N LYS A 60 -15.55 -26.87 -11.33
CA LYS A 60 -14.53 -26.53 -12.34
C LYS A 60 -13.87 -25.18 -12.12
N SER A 61 -14.60 -24.21 -11.59
CA SER A 61 -14.10 -22.87 -11.26
C SER A 61 -13.66 -22.76 -9.79
N CYS A 62 -13.52 -23.90 -9.11
CA CYS A 62 -13.13 -23.95 -7.73
C CYS A 62 -11.67 -23.50 -7.56
N MET A 63 -11.46 -22.50 -6.71
CA MET A 63 -10.12 -21.99 -6.37
C MET A 63 -9.36 -22.96 -5.43
N GLU A 64 -10.09 -23.84 -4.74
CA GLU A 64 -9.50 -24.83 -3.85
C GLU A 64 -8.92 -26.01 -4.64
N ARG A 65 -7.82 -26.57 -4.13
CA ARG A 65 -7.16 -27.72 -4.75
C ARG A 65 -8.17 -28.86 -4.98
N PRO A 66 -8.24 -29.46 -6.19
CA PRO A 66 -9.12 -30.59 -6.45
C PRO A 66 -8.87 -31.74 -5.49
N ARG A 67 -9.89 -32.15 -4.74
CA ARG A 67 -9.82 -33.23 -3.75
C ARG A 67 -10.18 -34.56 -4.42
N LYS A 68 -9.54 -35.65 -3.99
CA LYS A 68 -9.87 -37.02 -4.44
C LYS A 68 -11.30 -37.42 -4.06
N LYS A 69 -11.72 -37.05 -2.84
CA LYS A 69 -13.11 -37.13 -2.37
C LYS A 69 -13.54 -35.72 -1.98
N GLY A 70 -14.43 -35.14 -2.77
CA GLY A 70 -14.93 -33.79 -2.57
C GLY A 70 -15.87 -33.66 -1.37
N ALA A 71 -16.11 -32.42 -0.95
CA ALA A 71 -17.02 -32.04 0.12
C ALA A 71 -18.42 -32.66 -0.01
N LYS A 72 -18.89 -32.91 -1.24
CA LYS A 72 -20.18 -33.57 -1.53
C LYS A 72 -20.33 -34.91 -0.83
N TRP A 73 -19.25 -35.70 -0.75
CA TRP A 73 -19.28 -37.06 -0.23
C TRP A 73 -18.77 -37.14 1.21
N THR A 74 -17.88 -36.23 1.61
CA THR A 74 -17.24 -36.26 2.93
C THR A 74 -17.92 -35.36 3.95
N ASN A 75 -18.67 -34.32 3.53
CA ASN A 75 -19.16 -33.24 4.40
C ASN A 75 -18.07 -32.56 5.26
N MET A 76 -16.80 -32.74 4.92
CA MET A 76 -15.67 -32.23 5.69
C MET A 76 -15.01 -31.05 4.98
N HIS A 77 -14.49 -30.11 5.77
CA HIS A 77 -13.79 -28.92 5.29
C HIS A 77 -14.60 -28.14 4.25
N ILE A 78 -15.82 -27.76 4.64
CA ILE A 78 -16.70 -26.92 3.83
C ILE A 78 -16.14 -25.50 3.78
N ALA A 79 -15.92 -25.00 2.57
CA ALA A 79 -15.48 -23.63 2.35
C ALA A 79 -16.62 -22.64 2.61
N PRO A 80 -16.31 -21.44 3.15
CA PRO A 80 -17.28 -20.37 3.25
C PRO A 80 -17.69 -19.84 1.88
N ASP A 81 -18.93 -19.38 1.78
CA ASP A 81 -19.45 -18.69 0.60
C ASP A 81 -18.78 -17.32 0.45
N GLU A 82 -18.53 -16.93 -0.81
CA GLU A 82 -17.93 -15.65 -1.19
C GLU A 82 -18.99 -14.55 -1.34
N LYS A 83 -18.62 -13.29 -1.14
CA LYS A 83 -19.50 -12.16 -1.43
C LYS A 83 -19.47 -11.86 -2.93
N ILE A 84 -20.58 -12.12 -3.64
CA ILE A 84 -20.71 -11.77 -5.05
C ILE A 84 -21.33 -10.37 -5.15
N GLU A 85 -20.55 -9.42 -5.68
CA GLU A 85 -20.98 -8.04 -5.90
C GLU A 85 -20.97 -7.72 -7.38
N THR A 86 -21.86 -6.83 -7.81
CA THR A 86 -21.88 -6.28 -9.17
C THR A 86 -21.89 -4.76 -9.09
N PHE A 87 -21.00 -4.12 -9.84
CA PHE A 87 -20.85 -2.67 -9.85
C PHE A 87 -20.91 -2.14 -11.28
N GLU A 88 -21.57 -1.00 -11.45
CA GLU A 88 -21.53 -0.24 -12.69
C GLU A 88 -20.51 0.89 -12.54
N LEU A 89 -19.43 0.76 -13.31
CA LEU A 89 -18.31 1.71 -13.36
C LEU A 89 -18.20 2.31 -14.74
N ASP A 90 -17.68 3.54 -14.79
CA ASP A 90 -17.36 4.25 -16.02
C ASP A 90 -16.10 3.68 -16.68
N TYR A 91 -15.68 4.27 -17.80
CA TYR A 91 -14.52 3.78 -18.54
C TYR A 91 -13.22 3.89 -17.73
N ASP A 92 -13.04 5.01 -17.01
CA ASP A 92 -11.85 5.29 -16.21
C ASP A 92 -11.90 4.50 -14.90
N GLY A 93 -13.04 4.48 -14.21
CA GLY A 93 -13.23 3.69 -13.00
C GLY A 93 -12.96 2.19 -13.17
N LYS A 94 -13.22 1.60 -14.35
CA LYS A 94 -12.83 0.20 -14.62
C LYS A 94 -11.32 -0.02 -14.77
N ARG A 95 -10.58 1.03 -15.13
CA ARG A 95 -9.15 1.00 -15.47
C ARG A 95 -8.26 1.65 -14.41
N ASP A 96 -8.85 2.26 -13.40
CA ASP A 96 -8.10 2.85 -12.31
C ASP A 96 -7.21 1.79 -11.65
N ARG A 97 -5.90 2.01 -11.75
CA ARG A 97 -4.87 1.14 -11.20
C ARG A 97 -4.94 1.06 -9.68
N TRP A 98 -5.50 2.09 -9.04
CA TRP A 98 -5.60 2.22 -7.59
C TRP A 98 -6.92 1.70 -7.02
N ASN A 99 -7.73 1.02 -7.83
CA ASN A 99 -8.94 0.35 -7.39
C ASN A 99 -8.66 -0.66 -6.26
N GLY A 100 -9.34 -0.47 -5.12
CA GLY A 100 -9.17 -1.30 -3.92
C GLY A 100 -7.88 -1.01 -3.13
N TYR A 101 -7.21 0.12 -3.36
CA TYR A 101 -6.06 0.53 -2.55
C TYR A 101 -6.48 0.89 -1.12
N ASP A 102 -5.90 0.20 -0.13
CA ASP A 102 -6.07 0.55 1.27
C ASP A 102 -5.06 1.62 1.68
N ALA A 103 -5.58 2.80 2.06
CA ALA A 103 -4.79 3.94 2.50
C ALA A 103 -3.89 3.63 3.71
N SER A 104 -4.29 2.66 4.56
CA SER A 104 -3.49 2.26 5.72
C SER A 104 -2.14 1.65 5.32
N THR A 105 -2.07 1.00 4.14
CA THR A 105 -0.85 0.34 3.65
C THR A 105 0.27 1.32 3.32
N TYR A 106 -0.06 2.60 3.10
CA TYR A 106 0.92 3.66 2.87
C TYR A 106 1.82 3.89 4.09
N ALA A 107 1.36 3.55 5.30
CA ALA A 107 2.17 3.63 6.52
C ALA A 107 3.50 2.87 6.38
N ARG A 108 3.51 1.70 5.72
CA ARG A 108 4.74 0.92 5.48
C ARG A 108 5.77 1.66 4.61
N VAL A 109 5.29 2.53 3.73
CA VAL A 109 6.16 3.38 2.89
C VAL A 109 6.79 4.45 3.77
N ILE A 110 5.99 5.10 4.62
CA ILE A 110 6.46 6.10 5.58
C ILE A 110 7.52 5.49 6.50
N GLU A 111 7.22 4.36 7.14
CA GLU A 111 8.15 3.64 8.03
C GLU A 111 9.48 3.32 7.34
N ARG A 112 9.44 2.90 6.06
CA ARG A 112 10.65 2.62 5.28
C ARG A 112 11.51 3.88 5.07
N TYR A 113 10.89 5.02 4.82
CA TYR A 113 11.60 6.29 4.65
C TYR A 113 12.15 6.81 5.98
N GLU A 114 11.38 6.70 7.06
CA GLU A 114 11.82 7.06 8.40
C GLU A 114 13.04 6.23 8.83
N ALA A 115 12.99 4.90 8.64
CA ALA A 115 14.13 4.02 8.93
C ALA A 115 15.38 4.37 8.10
N ARG A 116 15.21 4.75 6.83
CA ARG A 116 16.30 5.21 5.96
C ARG A 116 16.91 6.51 6.48
N ASP A 117 16.08 7.46 6.88
CA ASP A 117 16.55 8.76 7.36
C ASP A 117 17.21 8.64 8.73
N GLU A 118 16.71 7.78 9.62
CA GLU A 118 17.37 7.45 10.88
C GLU A 118 18.73 6.81 10.68
N ALA A 119 18.86 5.85 9.74
CA ALA A 119 20.14 5.25 9.40
C ALA A 119 21.13 6.29 8.87
N ARG A 120 20.67 7.22 8.02
CA ARG A 120 21.49 8.35 7.54
C ARG A 120 21.94 9.24 8.70
N ARG A 121 21.04 9.59 9.63
CA ARG A 121 21.37 10.40 10.81
C ARG A 121 22.40 9.71 11.72
N LYS A 122 22.24 8.42 11.99
CA LYS A 122 23.18 7.62 12.78
C LYS A 122 24.57 7.59 12.13
N TYR A 123 24.64 7.31 10.83
CA TYR A 123 25.89 7.32 10.07
C TYR A 123 26.60 8.69 10.13
N LEU A 124 25.87 9.79 9.93
CA LEU A 124 26.45 11.13 10.02
C LEU A 124 26.96 11.46 11.43
N LYS A 125 26.23 11.04 12.47
CA LYS A 125 26.65 11.21 13.87
C LYS A 125 27.93 10.43 14.17
N GLU A 126 28.02 9.18 13.72
CA GLU A 126 29.24 8.36 13.86
C GLU A 126 30.45 8.98 13.15
N GLN A 127 30.25 9.51 11.94
CA GLN A 127 31.31 10.21 11.20
C GLN A 127 31.79 11.47 11.93
N GLN A 128 30.88 12.24 12.54
CA GLN A 128 31.25 13.40 13.35
C GLN A 128 32.02 13.00 14.60
N LEU A 129 31.61 11.95 15.30
CA LEU A 129 32.32 11.44 16.48
C LEU A 129 33.74 10.98 16.13
N LYS A 130 33.90 10.22 15.03
CA LYS A 130 35.24 9.80 14.55
C LYS A 130 36.15 10.98 14.29
N LYS A 131 35.66 12.04 13.62
CA LYS A 131 36.46 13.26 13.37
C LYS A 131 36.88 13.97 14.65
N VAL A 132 35.98 14.03 15.65
CA VAL A 132 36.28 14.65 16.95
C VAL A 132 37.29 13.82 17.75
N ASP A 133 37.21 12.49 17.68
CA ASP A 133 38.16 11.60 18.35
C ASP A 133 39.55 11.66 17.68
N GLU A 134 39.59 11.69 16.35
CA GLU A 134 40.82 11.95 15.57
C GLU A 134 41.44 13.30 15.94
N SER A 135 40.66 14.38 16.01
CA SER A 135 41.18 15.70 16.38
C SER A 135 41.72 15.70 17.81
N LYS A 136 41.02 15.09 18.77
CA LYS A 136 41.50 14.95 20.15
C LYS A 136 42.81 14.17 20.22
N GLN A 137 42.92 13.03 19.52
CA GLN A 137 44.17 12.26 19.48
C GLN A 137 45.34 13.08 18.92
N MET A 138 45.11 13.86 17.87
CA MET A 138 46.12 14.75 17.29
C MET A 138 46.55 15.85 18.28
N ASP A 139 45.61 16.42 19.03
CA ASP A 139 45.87 17.42 20.07
C ASP A 139 46.66 16.81 21.25
N PHE A 140 46.29 15.62 21.74
CA PHE A 140 47.03 14.91 22.78
C PHE A 140 48.46 14.57 22.34
N ALA A 141 48.65 14.07 21.11
CA ALA A 141 49.98 13.78 20.56
C ALA A 141 50.86 15.05 20.41
N LYS A 142 50.25 16.20 20.12
CA LYS A 142 50.95 17.49 20.05
C LYS A 142 51.36 17.99 21.42
N VAL A 143 50.51 17.83 22.44
CA VAL A 143 50.84 18.16 23.84
C VAL A 143 51.99 17.28 24.34
N GLU A 144 51.95 15.96 24.10
CA GLU A 144 53.02 15.04 24.51
C GLU A 144 54.39 15.41 23.88
N LYS A 145 54.42 15.74 22.58
CA LYS A 145 55.64 16.22 21.91
C LYS A 145 56.15 17.56 22.49
N ARG A 146 55.25 18.45 22.90
CA ARG A 146 55.62 19.75 23.51
C ARG A 146 56.21 19.56 24.92
N VAL A 147 55.66 18.65 25.72
CA VAL A 147 56.18 18.33 27.06
C VAL A 147 57.57 17.67 26.98
N ARG A 148 57.81 16.81 25.97
CA ARG A 148 59.14 16.20 25.75
C ARG A 148 60.22 17.19 25.32
N THR A 149 59.87 18.30 24.67
CA THR A 149 60.84 19.28 24.15
C THR A 149 61.24 20.36 25.16
N THR A 150 60.48 20.57 26.23
CA THR A 150 60.80 21.54 27.29
C THR A 150 61.82 21.07 28.34
N GLY A 151 62.42 19.87 28.17
CA GLY A 151 63.34 19.24 29.13
C GLY A 151 64.81 19.19 28.72
N GLY A 152 65.27 20.00 27.77
CA GLY A 152 66.68 20.02 27.32
C GLY A 152 67.34 21.38 27.53
N GLY A 153 67.99 21.60 28.68
CA GLY A 153 68.69 22.86 28.98
C GLY A 153 69.71 22.78 30.12
N SER A 154 70.99 22.77 29.72
CA SER A 154 72.24 23.14 30.42
C SER A 154 72.73 22.34 31.65
N THR A 155 73.70 21.44 31.42
CA THR A 155 74.77 21.15 32.38
C THR A 155 75.92 22.14 32.16
N GLY A 156 75.99 23.20 32.98
CA GLY A 156 77.11 24.13 33.00
C GLY A 156 78.21 23.65 33.96
N THR A 157 79.43 23.50 33.47
CA THR A 157 80.65 23.25 34.26
C THR A 157 81.03 24.51 35.05
N VAL A 158 81.16 24.39 36.37
CA VAL A 158 81.66 25.46 37.26
C VAL A 158 83.18 25.34 37.37
N ARG A 159 83.85 26.49 37.27
CA ARG A 159 85.31 26.67 37.43
C ARG A 159 85.77 26.45 38.86
#